data_AF-A0A7J5EMG5-F1
#
_entry.id   AF-A0A7J5EMG5-F1
#
_cell.length_a   1.000
_cell.length_b   1.000
_cell.length_c   1.000
_cell.angle_alpha   90.00
_cell.angle_beta   90.00
_cell.angle_gamma   90.00
#
_symmetry.space_group_name_H-M   'P 1'
#
loop_
_entity.id
_entity.type
_entity.pdbx_description
1 polymer ?
#
loop_
_entity_poly.entity_id
_entity_poly.type
_entity_poly.pdbx_seq_one_letter_code
_entity_poly.pdbx_strand_id
1 'polypeptide(L)'
;MKLFRMAGVLAHILLATICSASPSIQVVHNCADPSLQTLDVWINNSQLINDVKFRSATPYTEFNGTGTVTIGFALASSASADECLVRFDIAVANNERMVVVLNGVGSPDNFLPNPDGAGTELSLTTVHNIPEPGTESSATLGVVHGTADAPSFDIRISGMGLIPALGYTAVSPLRPTTANNHVLTISPAGSQPQFAYTADLSDYGGTCALVVISGFLSPQFNQNGPAMGLFLVPTAGGDLAVLPLTAVQATAAVQIIHNSPDTTLGVVDIYAAGQLIADDLPFRNATGFLDLDAASDVPFAIAPASSTSVAQAVATFNVSITEGRHVLILNGIVDTTGVQPNPDHRAAGISLSLDHVSGIREVAQSPGTVDIVFAHGVIDAPAVDFKIESILNAKDIYYRTFSDYLSAEATSTRVALLSTGGHPLTSGTANLGLLSGSAVVFVYSGIERLAFTPYDAALLVAIPAGGKLLQLGELTDVREHAANTPIGFSISPNPASTRTRITFSERGYARHSSVRIICANGAEVPTPIRWLSDTEAEIDLHHQSAGAYMVLIQDVEKMAAMKLLILP
;
A
#
# COMPACT_ATOMS: atom_id res chain seq x y z
N MET A 1 57.16 63.67 -57.30
CA MET A 1 56.96 62.21 -57.32
C MET A 1 57.28 61.63 -55.94
N LYS A 2 56.22 61.33 -55.19
CA LYS A 2 56.07 60.18 -54.29
C LYS A 2 57.01 59.97 -53.08
N LEU A 3 56.43 60.08 -51.87
CA LEU A 3 56.28 59.03 -50.83
C LEU A 3 57.45 59.05 -49.81
N PHE A 4 57.28 58.98 -48.48
CA PHE A 4 56.41 58.14 -47.64
C PHE A 4 56.02 58.85 -46.32
N ARG A 5 54.82 58.53 -45.82
CA ARG A 5 54.17 59.03 -44.60
C ARG A 5 54.58 58.24 -43.34
N MET A 6 54.64 58.95 -42.21
CA MET A 6 54.42 58.43 -40.86
C MET A 6 52.96 57.96 -40.68
N ALA A 7 52.76 56.81 -40.01
CA ALA A 7 51.59 56.43 -39.20
C ALA A 7 51.99 55.11 -38.50
N GLY A 8 51.97 54.95 -37.17
CA GLY A 8 50.88 55.24 -36.25
C GLY A 8 50.29 53.90 -35.82
N VAL A 9 50.82 53.31 -34.75
CA VAL A 9 50.32 52.07 -34.14
C VAL A 9 48.95 52.38 -33.55
N LEU A 10 47.87 51.85 -34.14
CA LEU A 10 46.54 51.89 -33.58
C LEU A 10 46.25 50.52 -32.95
N ALA A 11 46.32 50.45 -31.63
CA ALA A 11 45.84 49.29 -30.88
C ALA A 11 44.31 49.22 -31.02
N HIS A 12 43.81 48.23 -31.78
CA HIS A 12 42.41 47.83 -31.69
C HIS A 12 42.23 47.07 -30.38
N ILE A 13 41.70 47.75 -29.36
CA ILE A 13 41.09 47.09 -28.21
C ILE A 13 39.83 46.42 -28.74
N LEU A 14 39.88 45.10 -28.93
CA LEU A 14 38.71 44.27 -29.11
C LEU A 14 37.96 44.29 -27.77
N LEU A 15 36.95 45.14 -27.66
CA LEU A 15 35.95 45.00 -26.60
C LEU A 15 35.23 43.68 -26.89
N ALA A 16 35.70 42.60 -26.27
CA ALA A 16 34.87 41.42 -26.10
C ALA A 16 33.67 41.90 -25.28
N THR A 17 32.50 41.98 -25.90
CA THR A 17 31.24 42.05 -25.17
C THR A 17 31.22 40.80 -24.30
N ILE A 18 31.57 40.95 -23.02
CA ILE A 18 31.29 39.94 -22.03
C ILE A 18 29.77 39.88 -22.04
N CYS A 19 29.20 38.85 -22.66
CA CYS A 19 27.80 38.53 -22.49
C CYS A 19 27.66 38.26 -20.98
N SER A 20 27.19 39.27 -20.24
CA SER A 20 26.83 39.10 -18.84
C SER A 20 25.67 38.13 -18.85
N ALA A 21 25.94 36.86 -18.60
CA ALA A 21 24.89 35.88 -18.52
C ALA A 21 24.10 36.15 -17.24
N SER A 22 22.81 36.41 -17.42
CA SER A 22 21.90 36.86 -16.37
C SER A 22 21.11 35.66 -15.85
N PRO A 23 20.91 35.52 -14.54
CA PRO A 23 19.99 34.52 -14.01
C PRO A 23 18.56 34.81 -14.47
N SER A 24 17.73 33.76 -14.48
CA SER A 24 16.32 33.84 -14.82
C SER A 24 15.45 33.16 -13.77
N ILE A 25 14.30 33.76 -13.49
CA ILE A 25 13.38 33.30 -12.45
C ILE A 25 11.97 33.14 -13.02
N GLN A 26 11.32 32.05 -12.60
CA GLN A 26 9.88 31.86 -12.73
C GLN A 26 9.27 31.87 -11.33
N VAL A 27 8.21 32.66 -11.15
CA VAL A 27 7.51 32.83 -9.88
C VAL A 27 6.16 32.14 -9.97
N VAL A 28 5.88 31.24 -9.02
CA VAL A 28 4.61 30.52 -8.89
C VAL A 28 3.86 31.08 -7.70
N HIS A 29 2.66 31.61 -7.93
CA HIS A 29 1.79 32.04 -6.85
C HIS A 29 0.93 30.88 -6.37
N ASN A 30 1.32 30.28 -5.25
CA ASN A 30 0.62 29.15 -4.63
C ASN A 30 -0.06 29.48 -3.29
N CYS A 31 0.02 30.74 -2.83
CA CYS A 31 -0.70 31.22 -1.65
C CYS A 31 -2.22 31.10 -1.86
N ALA A 32 -2.87 30.22 -1.08
CA ALA A 32 -4.29 29.90 -1.22
C ALA A 32 -5.23 30.88 -0.48
N ASP A 33 -4.68 31.91 0.18
CA ASP A 33 -5.43 32.91 0.93
C ASP A 33 -6.41 33.67 0.02
N PRO A 34 -7.74 33.63 0.27
CA PRO A 34 -8.73 34.34 -0.55
C PRO A 34 -8.53 35.86 -0.60
N SER A 35 -7.82 36.45 0.35
CA SER A 35 -7.49 37.88 0.36
C SER A 35 -6.28 38.24 -0.50
N LEU A 36 -5.47 37.24 -0.90
CA LEU A 36 -4.24 37.39 -1.67
C LEU A 36 -4.33 36.63 -3.01
N GLN A 37 -5.44 36.74 -3.74
CA GLN A 37 -5.64 36.01 -5.00
C GLN A 37 -4.84 36.59 -6.18
N THR A 38 -4.36 37.81 -6.06
CA THR A 38 -3.55 38.51 -7.06
C THR A 38 -2.47 39.32 -6.35
N LEU A 39 -1.22 39.15 -6.77
CA LEU A 39 -0.08 39.84 -6.19
C LEU A 39 0.82 40.42 -7.26
N ASP A 40 1.36 41.60 -6.98
CA ASP A 40 2.48 42.16 -7.72
C ASP A 40 3.78 41.56 -7.18
N VAL A 41 4.71 41.27 -8.09
CA VAL A 41 6.01 40.70 -7.76
C VAL A 41 7.09 41.71 -8.07
N TRP A 42 7.93 41.96 -7.07
CA TRP A 42 9.04 42.89 -7.12
C TRP A 42 10.35 42.13 -6.93
N ILE A 43 11.38 42.48 -7.68
CA ILE A 43 12.74 41.95 -7.51
C ILE A 43 13.70 43.10 -7.23
N ASN A 44 14.38 43.01 -6.09
CA ASN A 44 15.05 44.13 -5.45
C ASN A 44 14.10 45.34 -5.34
N ASN A 45 14.29 46.37 -6.17
CA ASN A 45 13.45 47.57 -6.20
C ASN A 45 12.74 47.77 -7.56
N SER A 46 12.78 46.78 -8.45
CA SER A 46 12.15 46.85 -9.77
C SER A 46 10.95 45.90 -9.83
N GLN A 47 9.86 46.36 -10.43
CA GLN A 47 8.69 45.51 -10.65
C GLN A 47 9.05 44.42 -11.66
N LEU A 48 8.83 43.17 -11.28
CA LEU A 48 9.04 42.03 -12.17
C LEU A 48 7.79 41.85 -13.03
N ILE A 49 6.64 41.57 -12.39
CA ILE A 49 5.35 41.29 -13.04
C ILE A 49 4.20 41.78 -12.14
N ASN A 50 3.12 42.24 -12.77
CA ASN A 50 1.90 42.68 -12.09
C ASN A 50 0.84 41.58 -12.09
N ASP A 51 0.00 41.60 -11.05
CA ASP A 51 -1.25 40.83 -10.99
C ASP A 51 -1.09 39.32 -11.25
N VAL A 52 -0.03 38.71 -10.70
CA VAL A 52 0.14 37.24 -10.74
C VAL A 52 -1.00 36.62 -9.94
N LYS A 53 -1.81 35.79 -10.58
CA LYS A 53 -2.99 35.16 -9.96
C LYS A 53 -2.60 33.92 -9.16
N PHE A 54 -3.37 33.61 -8.12
CA PHE A 54 -3.30 32.30 -7.47
C PHE A 54 -3.42 31.17 -8.50
N ARG A 55 -2.58 30.13 -8.34
CA ARG A 55 -2.39 29.04 -9.31
C ARG A 55 -2.00 29.51 -10.69
N SER A 56 -1.08 30.47 -10.76
CA SER A 56 -0.37 30.81 -11.99
C SER A 56 1.13 30.89 -11.75
N ALA A 57 1.87 30.75 -12.85
CA ALA A 57 3.30 30.93 -12.93
C ALA A 57 3.63 32.05 -13.91
N THR A 58 4.67 32.82 -13.62
CA THR A 58 5.21 33.78 -14.57
C THR A 58 5.97 33.07 -15.70
N PRO A 59 6.19 33.69 -16.86
CA PRO A 59 7.29 33.29 -17.73
C PRO A 59 8.63 33.43 -16.99
N TYR A 60 9.65 32.71 -17.45
CA TYR A 60 11.01 32.95 -16.99
C TYR A 60 11.46 34.34 -17.42
N THR A 61 11.88 35.14 -16.45
CA THR A 61 12.31 36.51 -16.67
C THR A 61 13.75 36.67 -16.21
N GLU A 62 14.59 37.19 -17.09
CA GLU A 62 15.97 37.54 -16.74
C GLU A 62 16.01 38.77 -15.83
N PHE A 63 16.93 38.77 -14.89
CA PHE A 63 17.14 39.92 -14.01
C PHE A 63 18.61 40.11 -13.68
N ASN A 64 18.97 41.32 -13.26
CA ASN A 64 20.31 41.64 -12.81
C ASN A 64 20.42 41.41 -11.29
N GLY A 65 21.30 40.50 -10.89
CA GLY A 65 21.61 40.26 -9.48
C GLY A 65 22.05 38.83 -9.22
N THR A 66 23.16 38.64 -8.50
CA THR A 66 23.73 37.34 -8.11
C THR A 66 24.16 37.42 -6.65
N GLY A 67 24.17 36.30 -5.94
CA GLY A 67 24.31 36.29 -4.49
C GLY A 67 22.94 36.43 -3.83
N THR A 68 22.76 37.38 -2.91
CA THR A 68 21.47 37.59 -2.24
C THR A 68 20.60 38.54 -3.06
N VAL A 69 19.41 38.08 -3.42
CA VAL A 69 18.41 38.83 -4.18
C VAL A 69 17.11 38.87 -3.38
N THR A 70 16.52 40.05 -3.24
CA THR A 70 15.28 40.21 -2.47
C THR A 70 14.07 40.11 -3.40
N ILE A 71 13.13 39.22 -3.12
CA ILE A 71 11.83 39.13 -3.80
C ILE A 71 10.75 39.66 -2.88
N GLY A 72 10.00 40.65 -3.34
CA GLY A 72 8.88 41.24 -2.65
C GLY A 72 7.55 40.87 -3.28
N PHE A 73 6.52 40.68 -2.44
CA PHE A 73 5.14 40.46 -2.88
C PHE A 73 4.26 41.56 -2.31
N ALA A 74 3.51 42.24 -3.17
CA ALA A 74 2.62 43.33 -2.81
C ALA A 74 1.20 43.05 -3.33
N LEU A 75 0.21 43.73 -2.77
CA LEU A 75 -1.14 43.70 -3.34
C LEU A 75 -1.14 44.30 -4.75
N ALA A 76 -2.08 43.86 -5.59
CA ALA A 76 -2.31 44.35 -6.96
C ALA A 76 -2.43 45.88 -7.12
N SER A 77 -2.71 46.60 -6.04
CA SER A 77 -2.78 48.07 -6.04
C SER A 77 -1.42 48.75 -5.83
N SER A 78 -0.32 47.99 -5.74
CA SER A 78 0.97 48.54 -5.35
C SER A 78 1.56 49.46 -6.41
N ALA A 79 2.11 50.59 -5.97
CA ALA A 79 2.79 51.53 -6.87
C ALA A 79 4.32 51.45 -6.77
N SER A 80 4.83 50.82 -5.72
CA SER A 80 6.27 50.76 -5.43
C SER A 80 6.67 49.52 -4.65
N ALA A 81 7.95 49.15 -4.74
CA ALA A 81 8.52 48.04 -4.00
C ALA A 81 8.41 48.23 -2.47
N ASP A 82 8.29 49.46 -1.97
CA ASP A 82 8.15 49.76 -0.53
C ASP A 82 6.82 49.24 0.05
N GLU A 83 5.80 49.06 -0.78
CA GLU A 83 4.46 48.57 -0.42
C GLU A 83 4.35 47.03 -0.35
N CYS A 84 5.45 46.30 -0.48
CA CYS A 84 5.44 44.84 -0.33
C CYS A 84 5.00 44.42 1.07
N LEU A 85 4.05 43.47 1.11
CA LEU A 85 3.55 42.79 2.30
C LEU A 85 4.64 41.96 2.98
N VAL A 86 5.45 41.28 2.16
CA VAL A 86 6.56 40.43 2.60
C VAL A 86 7.72 40.53 1.61
N ARG A 87 8.94 40.35 2.12
CA ARG A 87 10.17 40.27 1.33
C ARG A 87 10.98 39.06 1.77
N PHE A 88 11.51 38.32 0.81
CA PHE A 88 12.36 37.16 1.03
C PHE A 88 13.70 37.36 0.35
N ASP A 89 14.77 37.08 1.08
CA ASP A 89 16.11 37.04 0.52
C ASP A 89 16.41 35.62 0.04
N ILE A 90 16.72 35.49 -1.26
CA ILE A 90 17.07 34.22 -1.88
C ILE A 90 18.51 34.26 -2.39
N ALA A 91 19.16 33.10 -2.40
CA ALA A 91 20.47 32.93 -3.01
C ALA A 91 20.33 32.60 -4.49
N VAL A 92 21.02 33.34 -5.36
CA VAL A 92 21.01 33.19 -6.82
C VAL A 92 22.43 33.05 -7.34
N ALA A 93 22.73 31.94 -8.00
CA ALA A 93 24.02 31.73 -8.65
C ALA A 93 24.08 32.41 -10.04
N ASN A 94 25.30 32.62 -10.54
CA ASN A 94 25.49 33.15 -11.89
C ASN A 94 24.84 32.23 -12.93
N ASN A 95 24.08 32.81 -13.86
CA ASN A 95 23.41 32.11 -14.96
C ASN A 95 22.40 31.04 -14.48
N GLU A 96 21.93 31.15 -13.24
CA GLU A 96 20.99 30.19 -12.70
C GLU A 96 19.59 30.44 -13.25
N ARG A 97 18.94 29.35 -13.67
CA ARG A 97 17.51 29.33 -13.95
C ARG A 97 16.81 28.63 -12.79
N MET A 98 15.83 29.30 -12.19
CA MET A 98 15.16 28.81 -10.97
C MET A 98 13.66 29.03 -10.97
N VAL A 99 12.96 28.23 -10.18
CA VAL A 99 11.55 28.43 -9.85
C VAL A 99 11.45 28.83 -8.39
N VAL A 100 10.60 29.80 -8.09
CA VAL A 100 10.22 30.13 -6.70
C VAL A 100 8.72 29.97 -6.54
N VAL A 101 8.31 29.35 -5.44
CA VAL A 101 6.91 29.09 -5.13
C VAL A 101 6.53 29.83 -3.86
N LEU A 102 5.65 30.81 -3.98
CA LEU A 102 5.06 31.51 -2.84
C LEU A 102 3.98 30.62 -2.22
N ASN A 103 4.18 30.20 -0.96
CA ASN A 103 3.24 29.42 -0.16
C ASN A 103 2.76 30.22 1.05
N GLY A 104 1.83 29.65 1.80
CA GLY A 104 1.34 30.22 3.06
C GLY A 104 0.09 31.06 2.91
N VAL A 105 -0.22 31.75 4.00
CA VAL A 105 -1.37 32.65 4.15
C VAL A 105 -0.93 33.97 4.78
N GLY A 106 -1.66 35.05 4.51
CA GLY A 106 -1.29 36.39 4.96
C GLY A 106 -1.53 36.63 6.45
N SER A 107 -2.47 35.90 7.06
CA SER A 107 -2.80 36.00 8.48
C SER A 107 -3.08 34.61 9.06
N PRO A 108 -2.02 33.87 9.47
CA PRO A 108 -2.12 32.49 9.96
C PRO A 108 -3.21 32.23 11.00
N ASP A 109 -3.45 33.18 11.91
CA ASP A 109 -4.47 33.08 12.97
C ASP A 109 -5.91 32.90 12.44
N ASN A 110 -6.16 33.23 11.16
CA ASN A 110 -7.47 33.10 10.52
C ASN A 110 -7.64 31.77 9.75
N PHE A 111 -6.66 30.87 9.81
CA PHE A 111 -6.64 29.59 9.10
C PHE A 111 -6.37 28.44 10.06
N LEU A 112 -6.62 27.21 9.63
CA LEU A 112 -6.26 26.05 10.42
C LEU A 112 -4.72 25.95 10.53
N PRO A 113 -4.19 25.62 11.73
CA PRO A 113 -2.77 25.37 11.88
C PRO A 113 -2.36 24.11 11.09
N ASN A 114 -1.10 24.06 10.67
CA ASN A 114 -0.56 22.86 10.04
C ASN A 114 -0.54 21.69 11.05
N PRO A 115 -1.07 20.50 10.71
CA PRO A 115 -1.10 19.34 11.61
C PRO A 115 0.28 18.88 12.14
N ASP A 116 1.34 19.10 11.38
CA ASP A 116 2.72 18.74 11.76
C ASP A 116 3.43 19.88 12.53
N GLY A 117 2.73 20.97 12.81
CA GLY A 117 3.25 22.12 13.57
C GLY A 117 4.13 23.09 12.77
N ALA A 118 4.13 22.99 11.44
CA ALA A 118 4.84 23.94 10.58
C ALA A 118 4.20 25.35 10.60
N GLY A 119 5.02 26.39 10.50
CA GLY A 119 4.56 27.77 10.33
C GLY A 119 3.82 27.94 9.00
N THR A 120 2.68 28.62 9.00
CA THR A 120 1.80 28.77 7.83
C THR A 120 1.81 30.19 7.24
N GLU A 121 2.62 31.09 7.79
CA GLU A 121 2.89 32.41 7.23
C GLU A 121 3.41 32.33 5.78
N LEU A 122 3.30 33.46 5.07
CA LEU A 122 3.86 33.58 3.73
C LEU A 122 5.33 33.17 3.74
N SER A 123 5.67 32.25 2.84
CA SER A 123 7.02 31.67 2.72
C SER A 123 7.33 31.37 1.26
N LEU A 124 8.61 31.22 0.96
CA LEU A 124 9.07 31.02 -0.42
C LEU A 124 9.94 29.77 -0.51
N THR A 125 9.48 28.81 -1.31
CA THR A 125 10.24 27.59 -1.65
C THR A 125 11.03 27.85 -2.92
N THR A 126 12.34 27.64 -2.89
CA THR A 126 13.22 27.81 -4.06
C THR A 126 13.58 26.47 -4.69
N VAL A 127 13.55 26.41 -6.01
CA VAL A 127 13.99 25.25 -6.81
C VAL A 127 15.06 25.72 -7.79
N HIS A 128 16.27 25.21 -7.58
CA HIS A 128 17.50 25.67 -8.20
C HIS A 128 17.90 24.82 -9.42
N ASN A 129 18.79 25.36 -10.26
CA ASN A 129 19.42 24.66 -11.40
C ASN A 129 18.44 24.01 -12.39
N ILE A 130 17.39 24.72 -12.80
CA ILE A 130 16.40 24.22 -13.76
C ILE A 130 16.94 24.32 -15.19
N PRO A 131 17.11 23.22 -15.95
CA PRO A 131 17.58 23.29 -17.33
C PRO A 131 16.58 23.99 -18.25
N GLU A 132 17.01 24.52 -19.39
CA GLU A 132 16.09 25.00 -20.43
C GLU A 132 15.34 23.83 -21.10
N PRO A 133 14.07 24.01 -21.50
CA PRO A 133 13.35 23.00 -22.28
C PRO A 133 14.09 22.62 -23.57
N GLY A 134 14.11 21.34 -23.87
CA GLY A 134 14.73 20.75 -25.05
C GLY A 134 13.79 19.77 -25.77
N THR A 135 14.32 19.07 -26.76
CA THR A 135 13.57 18.02 -27.51
C THR A 135 13.93 16.61 -27.03
N GLU A 136 14.53 16.52 -25.85
CA GLU A 136 14.96 15.25 -25.27
C GLU A 136 13.76 14.44 -24.77
N SER A 137 13.89 13.11 -24.75
CA SER A 137 12.87 12.22 -24.16
C SER A 137 12.98 12.11 -22.63
N SER A 138 14.01 12.73 -22.03
CA SER A 138 14.23 12.80 -20.59
C SER A 138 13.67 14.08 -20.01
N ALA A 139 13.11 14.01 -18.80
CA ALA A 139 12.72 15.15 -17.98
C ALA A 139 13.24 14.93 -16.55
N THR A 140 13.17 15.95 -15.69
CA THR A 140 13.25 15.74 -14.23
C THR A 140 11.91 16.07 -13.60
N LEU A 141 11.48 15.31 -12.60
CA LEU A 141 10.24 15.55 -11.88
C LEU A 141 10.52 15.87 -10.41
N GLY A 142 9.88 16.94 -9.92
CA GLY A 142 9.86 17.32 -8.51
C GLY A 142 8.44 17.67 -8.04
N VAL A 143 8.19 17.55 -6.75
CA VAL A 143 6.91 17.90 -6.13
C VAL A 143 7.13 18.89 -4.99
N VAL A 144 6.34 19.97 -4.95
CA VAL A 144 6.31 20.95 -3.86
C VAL A 144 5.01 20.81 -3.09
N HIS A 145 5.10 20.70 -1.77
CA HIS A 145 3.93 20.68 -0.90
C HIS A 145 3.57 22.09 -0.46
N GLY A 146 2.46 22.64 -0.95
CA GLY A 146 2.01 24.00 -0.59
C GLY A 146 0.66 24.10 0.12
N THR A 147 0.04 23.00 0.51
CA THR A 147 -1.19 23.00 1.31
C THR A 147 -0.91 23.22 2.79
N ALA A 148 -1.27 24.40 3.33
CA ALA A 148 -0.91 24.80 4.68
C ALA A 148 -1.60 24.00 5.80
N ASP A 149 -2.81 23.49 5.57
CA ASP A 149 -3.63 22.77 6.55
C ASP A 149 -3.56 21.24 6.42
N ALA A 150 -2.60 20.71 5.66
CA ALA A 150 -2.38 19.28 5.50
C ALA A 150 -1.12 18.80 6.22
N PRO A 151 -1.12 17.53 6.70
CA PRO A 151 0.10 16.89 7.18
C PRO A 151 1.05 16.61 6.02
N SER A 152 2.27 16.18 6.34
CA SER A 152 3.19 15.61 5.37
C SER A 152 2.56 14.47 4.57
N PHE A 153 2.97 14.36 3.30
CA PHE A 153 2.43 13.37 2.37
C PHE A 153 3.47 12.33 1.94
N ASP A 154 3.04 11.08 1.86
CA ASP A 154 3.70 10.04 1.09
C ASP A 154 3.26 10.15 -0.37
N ILE A 155 4.21 10.31 -1.28
CA ILE A 155 3.97 10.46 -2.71
C ILE A 155 4.67 9.35 -3.47
N ARG A 156 3.91 8.44 -4.06
CA ARG A 156 4.46 7.39 -4.94
C ARG A 156 4.21 7.75 -6.39
N ILE A 157 5.28 7.70 -7.19
CA ILE A 157 5.25 8.06 -8.60
C ILE A 157 5.56 6.82 -9.43
N SER A 158 4.71 6.52 -10.42
CA SER A 158 4.87 5.34 -11.29
C SER A 158 6.23 5.36 -11.99
N GLY A 159 6.99 4.27 -11.83
CA GLY A 159 8.35 4.14 -12.38
C GLY A 159 9.45 4.83 -11.57
N MET A 160 9.11 5.60 -10.54
CA MET A 160 10.09 6.32 -9.70
C MET A 160 10.02 5.90 -8.22
N GLY A 161 8.94 5.29 -7.75
CA GLY A 161 8.81 4.83 -6.36
C GLY A 161 8.36 5.93 -5.38
N LEU A 162 8.63 5.73 -4.10
CA LEU A 162 8.08 6.55 -2.99
C LEU A 162 8.97 7.75 -2.64
N ILE A 163 8.35 8.90 -2.43
CA ILE A 163 8.86 10.08 -1.72
C ILE A 163 8.15 10.08 -0.36
N PRO A 164 8.81 9.66 0.72
CA PRO A 164 8.17 9.56 2.02
C PRO A 164 8.09 10.93 2.70
N ALA A 165 6.99 11.18 3.41
CA ALA A 165 6.81 12.30 4.33
C ALA A 165 7.29 13.67 3.78
N LEU A 166 6.87 14.03 2.57
CA LEU A 166 7.11 15.36 2.03
C LEU A 166 6.32 16.38 2.88
N GLY A 167 7.01 17.16 3.70
CA GLY A 167 6.39 18.16 4.58
C GLY A 167 5.99 19.45 3.87
N TYR A 168 5.11 20.22 4.52
CA TYR A 168 4.70 21.54 4.03
C TYR A 168 5.90 22.46 3.72
N THR A 169 5.84 23.17 2.59
CA THR A 169 6.90 24.00 1.96
C THR A 169 8.13 23.27 1.45
N ALA A 170 8.25 21.95 1.66
CA ALA A 170 9.36 21.18 1.14
C ALA A 170 9.22 20.91 -0.37
N VAL A 171 10.36 20.78 -1.03
CA VAL A 171 10.48 20.26 -2.39
C VAL A 171 11.09 18.86 -2.34
N SER A 172 10.51 17.92 -3.06
CA SER A 172 11.08 16.58 -3.20
C SER A 172 12.41 16.65 -3.95
N PRO A 173 13.28 15.62 -3.83
CA PRO A 173 14.41 15.50 -4.72
C PRO A 173 13.94 15.56 -6.19
N LEU A 174 14.63 16.35 -7.01
CA LEU A 174 14.41 16.36 -8.45
C LEU A 174 14.98 15.08 -9.04
N ARG A 175 14.11 14.25 -9.63
CA ARG A 175 14.49 12.90 -10.07
C ARG A 175 14.34 12.78 -11.59
N PRO A 176 15.35 12.27 -12.30
CA PRO A 176 15.24 12.01 -13.73
C PRO A 176 14.10 11.03 -14.05
N THR A 177 13.41 11.26 -15.15
CA THR A 177 12.29 10.46 -15.64
C THR A 177 12.14 10.62 -17.16
N THR A 178 11.15 9.95 -17.74
CA THR A 178 10.74 10.11 -19.14
C THR A 178 9.75 11.26 -19.31
N ALA A 179 9.81 11.96 -20.44
CA ALA A 179 8.85 13.00 -20.82
C ALA A 179 7.53 12.37 -21.33
N ASN A 180 6.82 11.66 -20.46
CA ASN A 180 5.53 11.00 -20.75
C ASN A 180 4.62 11.03 -19.51
N ASN A 181 3.51 10.29 -19.56
CA ASN A 181 2.56 10.25 -18.45
C ASN A 181 3.11 9.52 -17.23
N HIS A 182 2.98 10.15 -16.06
CA HIS A 182 3.24 9.55 -14.76
C HIS A 182 2.02 9.59 -13.86
N VAL A 183 1.76 8.51 -13.14
CA VAL A 183 0.73 8.47 -12.09
C VAL A 183 1.38 8.77 -10.74
N LEU A 184 0.86 9.78 -10.04
CA LEU A 184 1.25 10.19 -8.71
C LEU A 184 0.15 9.80 -7.74
N THR A 185 0.41 8.85 -6.86
CA THR A 185 -0.47 8.52 -5.73
C THR A 185 -0.03 9.29 -4.49
N ILE A 186 -0.97 9.92 -3.79
CA ILE A 186 -0.71 10.73 -2.60
C ILE A 186 -1.54 10.23 -1.41
N SER A 187 -0.92 10.16 -0.23
CA SER A 187 -1.56 9.86 1.05
C SER A 187 -0.91 10.62 2.18
N PRO A 188 -1.62 10.87 3.30
CA PRO A 188 -0.97 11.30 4.54
C PRO A 188 0.18 10.34 4.88
N ALA A 189 1.30 10.87 5.38
CA ALA A 189 2.49 10.07 5.68
C ALA A 189 2.15 8.87 6.58
N GLY A 190 2.61 7.68 6.18
CA GLY A 190 2.33 6.42 6.88
C GLY A 190 0.93 5.85 6.67
N SER A 191 0.12 6.43 5.77
CA SER A 191 -1.22 5.93 5.41
C SER A 191 -1.23 5.33 4.00
N GLN A 192 -2.25 4.52 3.71
CA GLN A 192 -2.47 3.99 2.36
C GLN A 192 -2.81 5.11 1.37
N PRO A 193 -2.41 4.98 0.09
CA PRO A 193 -2.75 5.91 -0.98
C PRO A 193 -4.23 6.30 -0.98
N GLN A 194 -4.54 7.60 -0.96
CA GLN A 194 -5.93 8.09 -0.94
C GLN A 194 -6.37 8.67 -2.30
N PHE A 195 -5.44 9.23 -3.06
CA PHE A 195 -5.73 9.86 -4.36
C PHE A 195 -4.64 9.53 -5.38
N ALA A 196 -4.99 9.43 -6.65
CA ALA A 196 -4.05 9.26 -7.75
C ALA A 196 -4.27 10.37 -8.77
N TYR A 197 -3.19 10.87 -9.35
CA TYR A 197 -3.21 11.96 -10.32
C TYR A 197 -2.32 11.59 -11.50
N THR A 198 -2.75 11.90 -12.72
CA THR A 198 -1.90 11.69 -13.90
C THR A 198 -1.23 13.00 -14.30
N ALA A 199 0.09 13.03 -14.31
CA ALA A 199 0.91 14.13 -14.85
C ALA A 199 1.35 13.81 -16.28
N ASP A 200 0.92 14.61 -17.25
CA ASP A 200 1.43 14.54 -18.63
C ASP A 200 2.69 15.39 -18.74
N LEU A 201 3.83 14.74 -18.94
CA LEU A 201 5.14 15.39 -19.05
C LEU A 201 5.64 15.48 -20.50
N SER A 202 4.78 15.27 -21.50
CA SER A 202 5.20 15.28 -22.92
C SER A 202 5.85 16.59 -23.37
N ASP A 203 5.47 17.72 -22.78
CA ASP A 203 6.04 19.04 -23.06
C ASP A 203 7.26 19.41 -22.18
N TYR A 204 7.76 18.46 -21.37
CA TYR A 204 8.83 18.70 -20.38
C TYR A 204 10.17 18.04 -20.75
N GLY A 205 10.35 17.66 -22.02
CA GLY A 205 11.62 17.18 -22.54
C GLY A 205 12.77 18.15 -22.25
N GLY A 206 13.90 17.63 -21.75
CA GLY A 206 15.11 18.38 -21.43
C GLY A 206 15.03 19.32 -20.21
N THR A 207 13.89 19.42 -19.52
CA THR A 207 13.67 20.38 -18.41
C THR A 207 13.08 19.72 -17.17
N CYS A 208 12.85 20.51 -16.12
CA CYS A 208 12.13 20.11 -14.92
C CYS A 208 10.62 20.31 -15.05
N ALA A 209 9.87 19.23 -14.83
CA ALA A 209 8.47 19.23 -14.45
C ALA A 209 8.34 19.43 -12.94
N LEU A 210 7.67 20.50 -12.52
CA LEU A 210 7.39 20.77 -11.11
C LEU A 210 5.89 20.62 -10.86
N VAL A 211 5.52 19.68 -9.99
CA VAL A 211 4.15 19.52 -9.50
C VAL A 211 4.02 20.28 -8.19
N VAL A 212 2.94 21.02 -8.01
CA VAL A 212 2.64 21.77 -6.79
C VAL A 212 1.33 21.26 -6.21
N ILE A 213 1.35 20.88 -4.93
CA ILE A 213 0.15 20.60 -4.15
C ILE A 213 -0.38 21.95 -3.66
N SER A 214 -1.56 22.34 -4.13
CA SER A 214 -2.10 23.71 -4.03
C SER A 214 -3.50 23.74 -3.47
N GLY A 215 -3.82 24.70 -2.60
CA GLY A 215 -5.13 24.87 -1.97
C GLY A 215 -5.19 24.27 -0.57
N PHE A 216 -6.40 24.22 0.02
CA PHE A 216 -6.65 23.71 1.38
C PHE A 216 -7.27 22.31 1.38
N LEU A 217 -6.85 21.45 2.31
CA LEU A 217 -7.45 20.14 2.54
C LEU A 217 -8.86 20.26 3.14
N SER A 218 -9.08 21.26 4.00
CA SER A 218 -10.37 21.57 4.63
C SER A 218 -10.83 23.01 4.33
N PRO A 219 -11.27 23.32 3.09
CA PRO A 219 -11.68 24.67 2.68
C PRO A 219 -12.68 25.37 3.58
N GLN A 220 -13.68 24.64 4.08
CA GLN A 220 -14.75 25.18 4.93
C GLN A 220 -14.25 25.78 6.25
N PHE A 221 -13.06 25.40 6.70
CA PHE A 221 -12.40 25.92 7.90
C PHE A 221 -11.25 26.89 7.57
N ASN A 222 -10.98 27.11 6.28
CA ASN A 222 -9.93 27.99 5.77
C ASN A 222 -10.56 29.08 4.89
N GLN A 223 -11.53 29.79 5.47
CA GLN A 223 -12.25 30.92 4.85
C GLN A 223 -12.97 30.57 3.53
N ASN A 224 -13.35 29.30 3.33
CA ASN A 224 -13.88 28.79 2.06
C ASN A 224 -12.92 29.05 0.88
N GLY A 225 -11.61 29.02 1.13
CA GLY A 225 -10.60 29.15 0.09
C GLY A 225 -10.58 27.96 -0.87
N PRO A 226 -9.72 28.01 -1.91
CA PRO A 226 -9.68 26.98 -2.94
C PRO A 226 -9.31 25.59 -2.38
N ALA A 227 -10.05 24.55 -2.80
CA ALA A 227 -9.80 23.16 -2.40
C ALA A 227 -8.48 22.61 -2.94
N MET A 228 -7.84 21.72 -2.17
CA MET A 228 -6.59 21.07 -2.52
C MET A 228 -6.67 20.34 -3.87
N GLY A 229 -5.59 20.44 -4.65
CA GLY A 229 -5.35 19.64 -5.84
C GLY A 229 -3.86 19.62 -6.20
N LEU A 230 -3.49 18.78 -7.18
CA LEU A 230 -2.14 18.75 -7.75
C LEU A 230 -2.13 19.46 -9.10
N PHE A 231 -1.12 20.30 -9.32
CA PHE A 231 -1.01 21.12 -10.51
C PHE A 231 0.42 21.07 -11.06
N LEU A 232 0.56 21.02 -12.37
CA LEU A 232 1.84 21.07 -13.06
C LEU A 232 2.17 22.52 -13.45
N VAL A 233 3.41 22.95 -13.17
CA VAL A 233 3.90 24.30 -13.48
C VAL A 233 4.29 24.41 -14.96
N PRO A 234 3.63 25.25 -15.77
CA PRO A 234 3.98 25.42 -17.18
C PRO A 234 5.32 26.12 -17.33
N THR A 235 6.21 25.57 -18.16
CA THR A 235 7.55 26.15 -18.41
C THR A 235 7.49 27.51 -19.10
N ALA A 236 6.41 27.78 -19.83
CA ALA A 236 6.14 29.06 -20.48
C ALA A 236 5.46 30.11 -19.57
N GLY A 237 5.05 29.73 -18.36
CA GLY A 237 4.15 30.53 -17.51
C GLY A 237 2.67 30.39 -17.89
N GLY A 238 1.79 31.10 -17.18
CA GLY A 238 0.34 31.00 -17.29
C GLY A 238 -0.30 30.25 -16.11
N ASP A 239 -1.58 29.90 -16.26
CA ASP A 239 -2.31 29.13 -15.25
C ASP A 239 -1.69 27.75 -15.06
N LEU A 240 -1.61 27.28 -13.81
CA LEU A 240 -1.10 25.94 -13.53
C LEU A 240 -2.02 24.87 -14.12
N ALA A 241 -1.44 23.85 -14.74
CA ALA A 241 -2.22 22.78 -15.36
C ALA A 241 -2.74 21.80 -14.31
N VAL A 242 -4.06 21.65 -14.19
CA VAL A 242 -4.68 20.74 -13.21
C VAL A 242 -4.36 19.30 -13.59
N LEU A 243 -3.85 18.52 -12.63
CA LEU A 243 -3.70 17.08 -12.85
C LEU A 243 -5.05 16.38 -12.66
N PRO A 244 -5.52 15.57 -13.63
CA PRO A 244 -6.77 14.82 -13.49
C PRO A 244 -6.66 13.79 -12.38
N LEU A 245 -7.64 13.83 -11.47
CA LEU A 245 -7.82 12.81 -10.44
C LEU A 245 -8.21 11.48 -11.11
N THR A 246 -7.37 10.47 -10.91
CA THR A 246 -7.63 9.07 -11.23
C THR A 246 -8.04 8.40 -9.92
N ALA A 247 -9.19 7.73 -9.85
CA ALA A 247 -9.64 7.13 -8.59
C ALA A 247 -8.58 6.13 -8.07
N VAL A 248 -8.20 6.22 -6.80
CA VAL A 248 -7.56 5.10 -6.10
C VAL A 248 -8.71 4.20 -5.66
N GLN A 249 -8.81 3.00 -6.21
CA GLN A 249 -9.67 1.99 -5.61
C GLN A 249 -9.07 1.67 -4.24
N ALA A 250 -9.86 1.92 -3.18
CA ALA A 250 -9.58 1.36 -1.88
C ALA A 250 -9.39 -0.15 -2.05
N THR A 251 -8.42 -0.75 -1.37
CA THR A 251 -8.15 -2.19 -1.47
C THR A 251 -8.59 -2.91 -0.20
N ALA A 252 -8.93 -4.18 -0.33
CA ALA A 252 -9.34 -5.07 0.73
C ALA A 252 -8.60 -6.40 0.62
N ALA A 253 -8.29 -7.02 1.76
CA ALA A 253 -7.67 -8.33 1.82
C ALA A 253 -8.76 -9.39 1.98
N VAL A 254 -8.87 -10.33 1.03
CA VAL A 254 -9.94 -11.33 1.00
C VAL A 254 -9.36 -12.74 0.97
N GLN A 255 -9.72 -13.56 1.96
CA GLN A 255 -9.46 -15.00 1.92
C GLN A 255 -10.72 -15.73 1.46
N ILE A 256 -10.56 -16.72 0.58
CA ILE A 256 -11.66 -17.51 0.06
C ILE A 256 -11.48 -18.96 0.48
N ILE A 257 -12.51 -19.56 1.06
CA ILE A 257 -12.55 -20.94 1.54
C ILE A 257 -13.53 -21.72 0.67
N HIS A 258 -13.06 -22.77 0.00
CA HIS A 258 -13.93 -23.69 -0.69
C HIS A 258 -14.47 -24.74 0.28
N ASN A 259 -15.75 -24.60 0.65
CA ASN A 259 -16.42 -25.52 1.57
C ASN A 259 -17.69 -26.17 0.98
N SER A 260 -17.98 -25.95 -0.30
CA SER A 260 -19.07 -26.62 -1.00
C SER A 260 -18.76 -28.11 -1.14
N PRO A 261 -19.61 -29.01 -0.62
CA PRO A 261 -19.42 -30.45 -0.75
C PRO A 261 -20.02 -30.98 -2.06
N ASP A 262 -20.16 -30.14 -3.10
CA ASP A 262 -20.66 -30.58 -4.39
C ASP A 262 -19.59 -31.38 -5.14
N THR A 263 -19.88 -32.64 -5.47
CA THR A 263 -18.93 -33.51 -6.17
C THR A 263 -18.63 -33.06 -7.60
N THR A 264 -19.51 -32.27 -8.22
CA THR A 264 -19.30 -31.70 -9.55
C THR A 264 -18.41 -30.44 -9.50
N LEU A 265 -18.25 -29.85 -8.33
CA LEU A 265 -17.37 -28.72 -8.03
C LEU A 265 -16.30 -29.10 -7.01
N GLY A 266 -15.70 -30.30 -7.13
CA GLY A 266 -14.63 -30.72 -6.20
C GLY A 266 -13.37 -29.85 -6.28
N VAL A 267 -13.20 -29.14 -7.40
CA VAL A 267 -12.17 -28.12 -7.66
C VAL A 267 -12.82 -27.01 -8.48
N VAL A 268 -12.58 -25.76 -8.12
CA VAL A 268 -13.20 -24.60 -8.77
C VAL A 268 -12.20 -23.50 -9.07
N ASP A 269 -12.51 -22.76 -10.13
CA ASP A 269 -11.89 -21.47 -10.41
C ASP A 269 -12.78 -20.37 -9.86
N ILE A 270 -12.15 -19.34 -9.31
CA ILE A 270 -12.85 -18.19 -8.74
C ILE A 270 -12.40 -16.94 -9.46
N TYR A 271 -13.39 -16.23 -10.02
CA TYR A 271 -13.19 -14.95 -10.66
C TYR A 271 -13.80 -13.84 -9.80
N ALA A 272 -13.10 -12.72 -9.64
CA ALA A 272 -13.66 -11.49 -9.07
C ALA A 272 -13.60 -10.38 -10.10
N ALA A 273 -14.73 -9.68 -10.31
CA ALA A 273 -14.84 -8.63 -11.33
C ALA A 273 -14.38 -9.08 -12.73
N GLY A 274 -14.56 -10.37 -13.05
CA GLY A 274 -14.16 -10.98 -14.32
C GLY A 274 -12.69 -11.39 -14.43
N GLN A 275 -11.86 -11.14 -13.42
CA GLN A 275 -10.47 -11.57 -13.35
C GLN A 275 -10.34 -12.87 -12.56
N LEU A 276 -9.51 -13.81 -13.01
CA LEU A 276 -9.22 -15.05 -12.27
C LEU A 276 -8.37 -14.70 -11.03
N ILE A 277 -8.87 -15.01 -9.85
CA ILE A 277 -8.21 -14.71 -8.56
C ILE A 277 -7.80 -15.96 -7.78
N ALA A 278 -8.43 -17.11 -8.05
CA ALA A 278 -7.98 -18.40 -7.57
C ALA A 278 -8.20 -19.43 -8.68
N ASP A 279 -7.13 -20.13 -9.04
CA ASP A 279 -7.11 -21.15 -10.09
C ASP A 279 -7.04 -22.52 -9.42
N ASP A 280 -7.89 -23.46 -9.85
CA ASP A 280 -7.92 -24.83 -9.35
C ASP A 280 -8.02 -24.95 -7.80
N LEU A 281 -8.87 -24.16 -7.14
CA LEU A 281 -9.04 -24.23 -5.68
C LEU A 281 -9.81 -25.51 -5.30
N PRO A 282 -9.22 -26.48 -4.57
CA PRO A 282 -9.92 -27.71 -4.21
C PRO A 282 -10.91 -27.53 -3.05
N PHE A 283 -11.90 -28.41 -2.96
CA PHE A 283 -12.73 -28.54 -1.76
C PHE A 283 -11.85 -28.76 -0.51
N ARG A 284 -12.20 -28.06 0.58
CA ARG A 284 -11.43 -28.00 1.84
C ARG A 284 -10.05 -27.38 1.69
N ASN A 285 -9.92 -26.43 0.78
CA ASN A 285 -8.79 -25.52 0.74
C ASN A 285 -9.26 -24.07 0.88
N ALA A 286 -8.32 -23.22 1.29
CA ALA A 286 -8.45 -21.79 1.31
C ALA A 286 -7.34 -21.12 0.51
N THR A 287 -7.60 -19.94 -0.03
CA THR A 287 -6.55 -19.04 -0.50
C THR A 287 -5.81 -18.42 0.68
N GLY A 288 -4.63 -17.83 0.46
CA GLY A 288 -4.16 -16.77 1.35
C GLY A 288 -5.08 -15.54 1.27
N PHE A 289 -4.80 -14.51 2.04
CA PHE A 289 -5.43 -13.21 1.81
C PHE A 289 -4.95 -12.63 0.47
N LEU A 290 -5.91 -12.38 -0.42
CA LEU A 290 -5.70 -11.77 -1.75
C LEU A 290 -6.09 -10.31 -1.69
N ASP A 291 -5.30 -9.42 -2.29
CA ASP A 291 -5.65 -8.01 -2.41
C ASP A 291 -6.65 -7.82 -3.55
N LEU A 292 -7.83 -7.31 -3.24
CA LEU A 292 -8.90 -6.98 -4.18
C LEU A 292 -9.31 -5.52 -4.05
N ASP A 293 -9.89 -4.95 -5.10
CA ASP A 293 -10.51 -3.64 -5.03
C ASP A 293 -11.77 -3.69 -4.16
N ALA A 294 -11.84 -2.80 -3.18
CA ALA A 294 -13.03 -2.57 -2.39
C ALA A 294 -14.10 -1.89 -3.26
N ALA A 295 -15.28 -2.51 -3.29
CA ALA A 295 -16.46 -1.98 -3.93
C ALA A 295 -17.70 -2.52 -3.22
N SER A 296 -18.77 -1.74 -3.23
CA SER A 296 -20.05 -2.14 -2.64
C SER A 296 -20.71 -3.32 -3.36
N ASP A 297 -20.20 -3.71 -4.54
CA ASP A 297 -20.79 -4.73 -5.38
C ASP A 297 -19.74 -5.45 -6.26
N VAL A 298 -18.96 -6.36 -5.67
CA VAL A 298 -17.97 -7.16 -6.39
C VAL A 298 -18.60 -8.48 -6.84
N PRO A 299 -18.66 -8.79 -8.15
CA PRO A 299 -19.16 -10.06 -8.63
C PRO A 299 -18.09 -11.15 -8.52
N PHE A 300 -18.35 -12.16 -7.69
CA PHE A 300 -17.54 -13.38 -7.55
C PHE A 300 -18.19 -14.51 -8.34
N ALA A 301 -17.56 -14.94 -9.43
CA ALA A 301 -18.04 -16.02 -10.27
C ALA A 301 -17.30 -17.32 -9.93
N ILE A 302 -18.07 -18.39 -9.70
CA ILE A 302 -17.56 -19.73 -9.42
C ILE A 302 -17.67 -20.54 -10.69
N ALA A 303 -16.55 -21.06 -11.19
CA ALA A 303 -16.50 -21.87 -12.40
C ALA A 303 -15.87 -23.25 -12.12
N PRO A 304 -16.15 -24.28 -12.91
CA PRO A 304 -15.45 -25.56 -12.80
C PRO A 304 -13.96 -25.40 -13.13
N ALA A 305 -13.09 -26.24 -12.56
CA ALA A 305 -11.63 -26.28 -12.82
C ALA A 305 -11.21 -26.32 -14.31
N SER A 306 -12.10 -26.74 -15.21
CA SER A 306 -11.82 -26.73 -16.65
C SER A 306 -12.14 -25.40 -17.33
N SER A 307 -12.43 -24.34 -16.56
CA SER A 307 -12.84 -23.06 -17.12
C SER A 307 -11.67 -22.37 -17.80
N THR A 308 -11.96 -21.59 -18.83
CA THR A 308 -10.99 -20.76 -19.56
C THR A 308 -11.39 -19.29 -19.56
N SER A 309 -12.57 -18.98 -19.02
CA SER A 309 -13.08 -17.63 -18.83
C SER A 309 -14.25 -17.61 -17.85
N VAL A 310 -14.53 -16.42 -17.30
CA VAL A 310 -15.67 -16.16 -16.40
C VAL A 310 -17.04 -16.53 -17.00
N ALA A 311 -17.17 -16.59 -18.33
CA ALA A 311 -18.43 -16.94 -19.00
C ALA A 311 -18.88 -18.39 -18.74
N GLN A 312 -17.98 -19.25 -18.24
CA GLN A 312 -18.27 -20.65 -17.89
C GLN A 312 -18.64 -20.82 -16.41
N ALA A 313 -18.85 -19.73 -15.68
CA ALA A 313 -19.26 -19.78 -14.28
C ALA A 313 -20.62 -20.46 -14.10
N VAL A 314 -20.71 -21.34 -13.11
CA VAL A 314 -21.95 -22.02 -12.68
C VAL A 314 -22.80 -21.14 -11.77
N ALA A 315 -22.18 -20.18 -11.08
CA ALA A 315 -22.86 -19.20 -10.25
C ALA A 315 -22.06 -17.90 -10.17
N THR A 316 -22.74 -16.79 -9.90
CA THR A 316 -22.10 -15.50 -9.59
C THR A 316 -22.78 -14.89 -8.38
N PHE A 317 -21.97 -14.46 -7.42
CA PHE A 317 -22.40 -13.87 -6.17
C PHE A 317 -21.86 -12.45 -6.06
N ASN A 318 -22.77 -11.51 -5.87
CA ASN A 318 -22.46 -10.11 -5.67
C ASN A 318 -22.22 -9.86 -4.17
N VAL A 319 -21.00 -9.46 -3.81
CA VAL A 319 -20.58 -9.28 -2.41
C VAL A 319 -20.04 -7.86 -2.21
N SER A 320 -20.47 -7.20 -1.14
CA SER A 320 -19.93 -5.90 -0.74
C SER A 320 -18.59 -6.08 -0.04
N ILE A 321 -17.50 -5.67 -0.69
CA ILE A 321 -16.14 -5.71 -0.15
C ILE A 321 -15.75 -4.30 0.25
N THR A 322 -15.60 -4.06 1.56
CA THR A 322 -15.17 -2.77 2.11
C THR A 322 -13.66 -2.80 2.38
N GLU A 323 -13.08 -1.67 2.76
CA GLU A 323 -11.71 -1.68 3.31
C GLU A 323 -11.59 -2.63 4.50
N GLY A 324 -10.41 -3.24 4.63
CA GLY A 324 -10.12 -4.20 5.69
C GLY A 324 -10.05 -5.63 5.18
N ARG A 325 -10.40 -6.57 6.05
CA ARG A 325 -10.20 -8.01 5.83
C ARG A 325 -11.51 -8.76 5.82
N HIS A 326 -11.61 -9.68 4.88
CA HIS A 326 -12.81 -10.48 4.66
C HIS A 326 -12.47 -11.95 4.49
N VAL A 327 -13.40 -12.81 4.92
CA VAL A 327 -13.43 -14.23 4.56
C VAL A 327 -14.71 -14.49 3.79
N LEU A 328 -14.57 -15.15 2.65
CA LEU A 328 -15.66 -15.66 1.83
C LEU A 328 -15.65 -17.18 1.88
N ILE A 329 -16.76 -17.82 2.22
CA ILE A 329 -16.87 -19.27 2.29
C ILE A 329 -17.88 -19.75 1.26
N LEU A 330 -17.41 -20.47 0.26
CA LEU A 330 -18.26 -21.13 -0.72
C LEU A 330 -18.92 -22.34 -0.03
N ASN A 331 -20.23 -22.33 0.14
CA ASN A 331 -21.02 -23.43 0.73
C ASN A 331 -22.11 -23.90 -0.24
N GLY A 332 -22.83 -24.95 0.14
CA GLY A 332 -23.99 -25.44 -0.60
C GLY A 332 -23.62 -26.29 -1.82
N ILE A 333 -24.65 -26.71 -2.56
CA ILE A 333 -24.53 -27.57 -3.75
C ILE A 333 -25.33 -26.98 -4.93
N VAL A 334 -24.98 -27.37 -6.16
CA VAL A 334 -25.64 -26.92 -7.39
C VAL A 334 -26.96 -27.64 -7.57
N ASP A 335 -26.95 -28.97 -7.57
CA ASP A 335 -28.16 -29.79 -7.69
C ASP A 335 -28.67 -30.19 -6.30
N THR A 336 -29.81 -29.61 -5.93
CA THR A 336 -30.48 -29.87 -4.65
C THR A 336 -31.55 -30.96 -4.75
N THR A 337 -31.75 -31.51 -5.96
CA THR A 337 -32.80 -32.50 -6.21
C THR A 337 -32.53 -33.79 -5.43
N GLY A 338 -33.50 -34.20 -4.61
CA GLY A 338 -33.38 -35.43 -3.82
C GLY A 338 -32.47 -35.32 -2.60
N VAL A 339 -31.87 -34.15 -2.35
CA VAL A 339 -31.14 -33.88 -1.11
C VAL A 339 -32.11 -33.41 -0.04
N GLN A 340 -32.02 -33.98 1.17
CA GLN A 340 -32.88 -33.58 2.28
C GLN A 340 -32.59 -32.12 2.66
N PRO A 341 -33.62 -31.28 2.89
CA PRO A 341 -33.42 -29.95 3.42
C PRO A 341 -32.66 -29.98 4.75
N ASN A 342 -31.96 -28.88 5.06
CA ASN A 342 -31.34 -28.71 6.36
C ASN A 342 -32.38 -28.93 7.49
N PRO A 343 -32.06 -29.73 8.54
CA PRO A 343 -33.00 -30.06 9.61
C PRO A 343 -33.61 -28.87 10.37
N ASP A 344 -32.95 -27.71 10.36
CA ASP A 344 -33.44 -26.51 11.05
C ASP A 344 -34.50 -25.74 10.24
N HIS A 345 -34.76 -26.14 8.99
CA HIS A 345 -35.80 -25.57 8.11
C HIS A 345 -35.79 -24.03 8.00
N ARG A 346 -34.61 -23.41 8.08
CA ARG A 346 -34.46 -21.96 7.94
C ARG A 346 -34.58 -21.49 6.48
N ALA A 347 -34.78 -20.19 6.28
CA ALA A 347 -34.88 -19.57 4.96
C ALA A 347 -33.62 -19.75 4.08
N ALA A 348 -32.48 -20.06 4.69
CA ALA A 348 -31.24 -20.39 3.99
C ALA A 348 -31.36 -21.79 3.35
N GLY A 349 -31.57 -21.84 2.03
CA GLY A 349 -31.54 -23.08 1.27
C GLY A 349 -30.15 -23.72 1.23
N ILE A 350 -30.10 -24.97 0.77
CA ILE A 350 -28.86 -25.76 0.61
C ILE A 350 -28.15 -25.52 -0.73
N SER A 351 -28.71 -24.66 -1.59
CA SER A 351 -28.10 -24.25 -2.86
C SER A 351 -26.77 -23.52 -2.63
N LEU A 352 -25.94 -23.50 -3.67
CA LEU A 352 -24.63 -22.83 -3.65
C LEU A 352 -24.73 -21.38 -3.13
N SER A 353 -23.81 -21.01 -2.25
CA SER A 353 -23.71 -19.68 -1.65
C SER A 353 -22.27 -19.27 -1.42
N LEU A 354 -22.02 -17.97 -1.42
CA LEU A 354 -20.76 -17.38 -0.98
C LEU A 354 -21.02 -16.55 0.28
N ASP A 355 -20.78 -17.16 1.44
CA ASP A 355 -21.10 -16.55 2.73
C ASP A 355 -19.94 -15.68 3.21
N HIS A 356 -20.26 -14.46 3.63
CA HIS A 356 -19.29 -13.38 3.82
C HIS A 356 -19.16 -12.98 5.29
N VAL A 357 -17.92 -12.82 5.75
CA VAL A 357 -17.58 -12.21 7.03
C VAL A 357 -16.59 -11.08 6.82
N SER A 358 -16.86 -9.91 7.39
CA SER A 358 -15.98 -8.74 7.42
C SER A 358 -15.30 -8.56 8.77
N GLY A 359 -14.20 -7.80 8.80
CA GLY A 359 -13.48 -7.51 10.04
C GLY A 359 -12.69 -8.71 10.55
N ILE A 360 -12.26 -9.58 9.64
CA ILE A 360 -11.41 -10.72 10.00
C ILE A 360 -10.00 -10.24 10.36
N ARG A 361 -9.29 -10.96 11.24
CA ARG A 361 -7.93 -10.70 11.68
C ARG A 361 -7.02 -11.78 11.12
N GLU A 362 -5.75 -11.44 10.89
CA GLU A 362 -4.70 -12.44 10.61
C GLU A 362 -3.93 -12.83 11.87
N VAL A 363 -3.82 -11.89 12.80
CA VAL A 363 -3.12 -12.03 14.08
C VAL A 363 -4.09 -11.93 15.24
N ALA A 364 -3.85 -12.74 16.27
CA ALA A 364 -4.59 -12.68 17.50
C ALA A 364 -4.37 -11.34 18.21
N GLN A 365 -5.35 -10.92 19.01
CA GLN A 365 -5.23 -9.75 19.87
C GLN A 365 -4.13 -9.87 20.94
N SER A 366 -3.80 -11.09 21.34
CA SER A 366 -2.77 -11.36 22.35
C SER A 366 -1.75 -12.39 21.83
N PRO A 367 -0.44 -12.15 21.97
CA PRO A 367 0.61 -13.03 21.45
C PRO A 367 0.63 -14.47 22.01
N GLY A 368 -0.12 -14.75 23.08
CA GLY A 368 -0.25 -16.07 23.72
C GLY A 368 -1.57 -16.78 23.46
N THR A 369 -2.45 -16.18 22.64
CA THR A 369 -3.78 -16.74 22.33
C THR A 369 -3.91 -17.05 20.85
N VAL A 370 -4.99 -17.75 20.52
CA VAL A 370 -5.50 -17.94 19.18
C VAL A 370 -6.89 -17.33 19.14
N ASP A 371 -7.10 -16.41 18.20
CA ASP A 371 -8.43 -15.85 17.96
C ASP A 371 -9.15 -16.72 16.93
N ILE A 372 -10.41 -17.04 17.20
CA ILE A 372 -11.18 -18.06 16.48
C ILE A 372 -12.52 -17.48 16.08
N VAL A 373 -12.87 -17.62 14.81
CA VAL A 373 -14.25 -17.51 14.31
C VAL A 373 -14.71 -18.89 13.89
N PHE A 374 -15.87 -19.35 14.35
CA PHE A 374 -16.46 -20.61 13.93
C PHE A 374 -17.47 -20.37 12.80
N ALA A 375 -17.41 -21.18 11.74
CA ALA A 375 -18.28 -21.14 10.58
C ALA A 375 -18.95 -22.50 10.36
N HIS A 376 -20.28 -22.52 10.28
CA HIS A 376 -21.02 -23.75 10.03
C HIS A 376 -21.38 -23.89 8.54
N GLY A 377 -20.79 -24.85 7.84
CA GLY A 377 -21.03 -25.08 6.41
C GLY A 377 -21.57 -26.47 6.03
N VAL A 378 -21.88 -27.33 7.00
CA VAL A 378 -22.52 -28.63 6.72
C VAL A 378 -24.00 -28.44 6.36
N ILE A 379 -24.37 -28.86 5.16
CA ILE A 379 -25.70 -28.56 4.56
C ILE A 379 -26.86 -29.31 5.23
N ASP A 380 -26.59 -30.47 5.82
CA ASP A 380 -27.58 -31.43 6.34
C ASP A 380 -27.43 -31.72 7.85
N ALA A 381 -26.64 -30.89 8.53
CA ALA A 381 -26.53 -30.89 9.98
C ALA A 381 -27.45 -29.83 10.60
N PRO A 382 -28.08 -30.11 11.76
CA PRO A 382 -28.76 -29.09 12.54
C PRO A 382 -27.74 -28.12 13.16
N ALA A 383 -28.24 -27.07 13.83
CA ALA A 383 -27.42 -26.14 14.57
C ALA A 383 -26.48 -26.83 15.56
N VAL A 384 -25.28 -26.28 15.69
CA VAL A 384 -24.22 -26.85 16.53
C VAL A 384 -23.74 -25.87 17.58
N ASP A 385 -23.27 -26.44 18.68
CA ASP A 385 -22.54 -25.76 19.73
C ASP A 385 -21.05 -26.04 19.57
N PHE A 386 -20.21 -25.01 19.76
CA PHE A 386 -18.77 -25.10 19.68
C PHE A 386 -18.14 -24.93 21.06
N LYS A 387 -17.28 -25.88 21.45
CA LYS A 387 -16.60 -25.94 22.73
C LYS A 387 -15.09 -26.05 22.58
N ILE A 388 -14.39 -25.34 23.45
CA ILE A 388 -12.97 -25.52 23.77
C ILE A 388 -12.88 -25.84 25.25
N GLU A 389 -12.18 -26.93 25.58
CA GLU A 389 -12.24 -27.60 26.87
C GLU A 389 -13.69 -27.86 27.35
N SER A 390 -14.00 -27.44 28.57
CA SER A 390 -15.32 -27.56 29.18
C SER A 390 -16.15 -26.27 29.02
N ILE A 391 -15.65 -25.29 28.26
CA ILE A 391 -16.30 -23.99 28.07
C ILE A 391 -17.17 -24.06 26.82
N LEU A 392 -18.41 -23.58 26.92
CA LEU A 392 -19.27 -23.34 25.77
C LEU A 392 -18.94 -21.98 25.18
N ASN A 393 -18.32 -21.96 24.00
CA ASN A 393 -17.79 -20.75 23.39
C ASN A 393 -18.75 -20.14 22.37
N ALA A 394 -19.45 -20.98 21.61
CA ALA A 394 -20.51 -20.54 20.71
C ALA A 394 -21.69 -21.52 20.79
N LYS A 395 -22.91 -20.98 20.76
CA LYS A 395 -24.15 -21.76 20.91
C LYS A 395 -25.07 -21.51 19.74
N ASP A 396 -25.81 -22.54 19.34
CA ASP A 396 -26.84 -22.45 18.32
C ASP A 396 -26.30 -21.80 17.03
N ILE A 397 -25.13 -22.25 16.54
CA ILE A 397 -24.59 -21.79 15.27
C ILE A 397 -25.24 -22.60 14.17
N TYR A 398 -25.98 -21.93 13.29
CA TYR A 398 -26.75 -22.54 12.22
C TYR A 398 -25.94 -22.59 10.93
N TYR A 399 -26.33 -23.48 10.00
CA TYR A 399 -25.77 -23.51 8.64
C TYR A 399 -25.75 -22.09 8.01
N ARG A 400 -24.59 -21.74 7.42
CA ARG A 400 -24.25 -20.44 6.81
C ARG A 400 -24.19 -19.26 7.79
N THR A 401 -23.99 -19.53 9.08
CA THR A 401 -23.75 -18.50 10.09
C THR A 401 -22.42 -18.69 10.78
N PHE A 402 -22.01 -17.64 11.49
CA PHE A 402 -20.70 -17.50 12.11
C PHE A 402 -20.85 -17.17 13.60
N SER A 403 -19.87 -17.57 14.40
CA SER A 403 -19.74 -17.07 15.76
C SER A 403 -19.10 -15.67 15.78
N ASP A 404 -19.25 -14.98 16.91
CA ASP A 404 -18.33 -13.90 17.26
C ASP A 404 -16.90 -14.44 17.46
N TYR A 405 -15.95 -13.52 17.58
CA TYR A 405 -14.59 -13.88 17.96
C TYR A 405 -14.53 -14.51 19.34
N LEU A 406 -13.93 -15.69 19.36
CA LEU A 406 -13.45 -16.35 20.55
C LEU A 406 -11.94 -16.14 20.66
N SER A 407 -11.41 -15.99 21.87
CA SER A 407 -9.97 -16.10 22.12
C SER A 407 -9.71 -17.29 23.03
N ALA A 408 -8.75 -18.14 22.66
CA ALA A 408 -8.36 -19.32 23.41
C ALA A 408 -6.85 -19.31 23.70
N GLU A 409 -6.43 -19.86 24.82
CA GLU A 409 -5.00 -20.00 25.11
C GLU A 409 -4.33 -20.92 24.07
N ALA A 410 -3.13 -20.53 23.63
CA ALA A 410 -2.37 -21.29 22.64
C ALA A 410 -1.70 -22.53 23.27
N THR A 411 -2.52 -23.48 23.73
CA THR A 411 -2.09 -24.73 24.36
C THR A 411 -2.78 -25.93 23.70
N SER A 412 -2.35 -27.14 24.08
CA SER A 412 -3.04 -28.36 23.68
C SER A 412 -4.38 -28.47 24.41
N THR A 413 -5.46 -28.39 23.66
CA THR A 413 -6.82 -28.35 24.20
C THR A 413 -7.75 -29.32 23.48
N ARG A 414 -8.82 -29.74 24.16
CA ARG A 414 -9.92 -30.48 23.54
C ARG A 414 -10.89 -29.51 22.87
N VAL A 415 -11.13 -29.71 21.58
CA VAL A 415 -12.16 -29.00 20.82
C VAL A 415 -13.30 -29.96 20.52
N ALA A 416 -14.54 -29.52 20.68
CA ALA A 416 -15.71 -30.33 20.42
C ALA A 416 -16.82 -29.53 19.75
N LEU A 417 -17.50 -30.19 18.80
CA LEU A 417 -18.81 -29.80 18.30
C LEU A 417 -19.87 -30.69 18.91
N LEU A 418 -20.98 -30.06 19.31
CA LEU A 418 -22.12 -30.73 19.89
C LEU A 418 -23.38 -30.35 19.12
N SER A 419 -24.37 -31.23 19.10
CA SER A 419 -25.71 -30.86 18.68
C SER A 419 -26.34 -29.94 19.71
N THR A 420 -27.41 -29.24 19.33
CA THR A 420 -28.21 -28.38 20.24
C THR A 420 -28.73 -29.12 21.49
N GLY A 421 -28.81 -30.46 21.45
CA GLY A 421 -29.17 -31.30 22.59
C GLY A 421 -28.00 -31.66 23.52
N GLY A 422 -26.80 -31.16 23.24
CA GLY A 422 -25.57 -31.41 24.01
C GLY A 422 -24.88 -32.75 23.71
N HIS A 423 -25.30 -33.47 22.66
CA HIS A 423 -24.62 -34.70 22.24
C HIS A 423 -23.40 -34.35 21.38
N PRO A 424 -22.21 -34.95 21.63
CA PRO A 424 -21.04 -34.70 20.82
C PRO A 424 -21.25 -35.20 19.38
N LEU A 425 -21.05 -34.32 18.40
CA LEU A 425 -21.06 -34.62 16.96
C LEU A 425 -19.66 -35.01 16.50
N THR A 426 -18.66 -34.22 16.89
CA THR A 426 -17.24 -34.54 16.69
C THR A 426 -16.42 -33.90 17.81
N SER A 427 -15.30 -34.52 18.18
CA SER A 427 -14.36 -33.94 19.13
C SER A 427 -12.96 -34.44 18.87
N GLY A 428 -11.97 -33.60 19.14
CA GLY A 428 -10.56 -33.95 19.01
C GLY A 428 -9.71 -33.12 19.96
N THR A 429 -8.49 -33.57 20.19
CA THR A 429 -7.45 -32.71 20.78
C THR A 429 -6.82 -31.91 19.64
N ALA A 430 -6.48 -30.65 19.89
CA ALA A 430 -5.73 -29.80 18.96
C ALA A 430 -4.67 -29.02 19.76
N ASN A 431 -3.41 -29.02 19.31
CA ASN A 431 -2.37 -28.15 19.85
C ASN A 431 -2.47 -26.77 19.23
N LEU A 432 -3.29 -25.91 19.84
CA LEU A 432 -3.42 -24.51 19.44
C LEU A 432 -2.13 -23.71 19.65
N GLY A 433 -1.13 -24.27 20.36
CA GLY A 433 0.22 -23.70 20.44
C GLY A 433 0.89 -23.53 19.08
N LEU A 434 0.55 -24.39 18.10
CA LEU A 434 1.03 -24.26 16.71
C LEU A 434 0.43 -23.05 15.97
N LEU A 435 -0.70 -22.51 16.47
CA LEU A 435 -1.41 -21.38 15.91
C LEU A 435 -1.25 -20.12 16.79
N SER A 436 -0.34 -20.15 17.77
CA SER A 436 -0.12 -19.05 18.73
C SER A 436 0.10 -17.71 18.04
N GLY A 437 -0.67 -16.69 18.46
CA GLY A 437 -0.63 -15.35 17.90
C GLY A 437 -1.38 -15.18 16.58
N SER A 438 -2.06 -16.22 16.09
CA SER A 438 -2.84 -16.18 14.84
C SER A 438 -4.34 -16.02 15.10
N ALA A 439 -5.04 -15.43 14.14
CA ALA A 439 -6.49 -15.48 14.06
C ALA A 439 -6.91 -16.44 12.94
N VAL A 440 -7.81 -17.37 13.23
CA VAL A 440 -8.15 -18.51 12.35
C VAL A 440 -9.66 -18.70 12.24
N VAL A 441 -10.10 -19.38 11.18
CA VAL A 441 -11.51 -19.76 11.01
C VAL A 441 -11.66 -21.27 11.17
N PHE A 442 -12.44 -21.70 12.15
CA PHE A 442 -12.85 -23.09 12.29
C PHE A 442 -14.07 -23.33 11.41
N VAL A 443 -13.97 -24.27 10.48
CA VAL A 443 -15.00 -24.55 9.48
C VAL A 443 -15.57 -25.94 9.73
N TYR A 444 -16.88 -26.02 9.99
CA TYR A 444 -17.59 -27.29 9.95
C TYR A 444 -17.94 -27.61 8.49
N SER A 445 -17.26 -28.62 7.94
CA SER A 445 -17.16 -28.88 6.50
C SER A 445 -17.65 -30.28 6.14
N GLY A 446 -18.36 -30.44 5.03
CA GLY A 446 -18.79 -31.74 4.51
C GLY A 446 -20.29 -31.99 4.70
N ILE A 447 -20.66 -33.27 4.82
CA ILE A 447 -22.05 -33.76 4.86
C ILE A 447 -22.16 -34.87 5.93
N GLU A 448 -23.22 -34.84 6.77
CA GLU A 448 -23.41 -35.82 7.86
C GLU A 448 -24.16 -37.09 7.43
N ARG A 449 -25.20 -36.97 6.59
CA ARG A 449 -26.26 -37.99 6.42
C ARG A 449 -26.39 -38.56 5.02
N LEU A 450 -25.69 -38.04 4.01
CA LEU A 450 -25.75 -38.62 2.66
C LEU A 450 -24.77 -39.80 2.54
N ALA A 451 -25.31 -41.02 2.57
CA ALA A 451 -24.60 -42.30 2.44
C ALA A 451 -23.86 -42.53 1.10
N PHE A 452 -23.65 -41.49 0.28
CA PHE A 452 -23.16 -41.60 -1.10
C PHE A 452 -22.17 -40.50 -1.51
N THR A 453 -21.66 -39.68 -0.58
CA THR A 453 -20.64 -38.67 -0.90
C THR A 453 -19.29 -39.04 -0.26
N PRO A 454 -18.15 -38.73 -0.89
CA PRO A 454 -16.84 -38.92 -0.28
C PRO A 454 -16.49 -37.84 0.77
N TYR A 455 -17.40 -36.92 1.09
CA TYR A 455 -17.14 -35.70 1.86
C TYR A 455 -17.75 -35.73 3.25
N ASP A 456 -17.34 -36.72 4.07
CA ASP A 456 -17.80 -36.87 5.46
C ASP A 456 -17.61 -35.59 6.29
N ALA A 457 -18.60 -35.23 7.10
CA ALA A 457 -18.55 -34.06 7.97
C ALA A 457 -17.31 -34.07 8.90
N ALA A 458 -16.58 -32.95 8.93
CA ALA A 458 -15.38 -32.77 9.73
C ALA A 458 -15.25 -31.32 10.21
N LEU A 459 -14.65 -31.15 11.39
CA LEU A 459 -14.22 -29.84 11.88
C LEU A 459 -12.77 -29.60 11.46
N LEU A 460 -12.57 -28.53 10.69
CA LEU A 460 -11.29 -28.17 10.07
C LEU A 460 -10.91 -26.73 10.41
N VAL A 461 -9.64 -26.37 10.23
CA VAL A 461 -9.13 -25.03 10.52
C VAL A 461 -8.55 -24.39 9.26
N ALA A 462 -9.05 -23.22 8.89
CA ALA A 462 -8.47 -22.34 7.88
C ALA A 462 -7.50 -21.37 8.58
N ILE A 463 -6.26 -21.35 8.10
CA ILE A 463 -5.22 -20.43 8.56
C ILE A 463 -5.08 -19.25 7.59
N PRO A 464 -4.61 -18.07 8.04
CA PRO A 464 -4.43 -16.89 7.19
C PRO A 464 -3.59 -17.12 5.93
N ALA A 465 -2.61 -18.03 6.02
CA ALA A 465 -1.72 -18.36 4.90
C ALA A 465 -2.42 -19.16 3.78
N GLY A 466 -3.62 -19.68 4.01
CA GLY A 466 -4.34 -20.53 3.07
C GLY A 466 -3.81 -21.96 3.01
N GLY A 467 -4.11 -22.65 1.90
CA GLY A 467 -3.79 -24.05 1.67
C GLY A 467 -4.93 -25.00 2.12
N LYS A 468 -4.59 -26.28 2.25
CA LYS A 468 -5.52 -27.30 2.73
C LYS A 468 -5.93 -27.00 4.18
N LEU A 469 -7.23 -27.07 4.46
CA LEU A 469 -7.75 -26.91 5.81
C LEU A 469 -7.22 -28.01 6.73
N LEU A 470 -6.79 -27.62 7.93
CA LEU A 470 -6.11 -28.51 8.87
C LEU A 470 -7.13 -29.30 9.70
N GLN A 471 -6.91 -30.61 9.85
CA GLN A 471 -7.66 -31.42 10.81
C GLN A 471 -7.18 -31.18 12.24
N LEU A 472 -8.07 -31.33 13.23
CA LEU A 472 -7.68 -31.21 14.65
C LEU A 472 -6.52 -32.15 15.02
N GLY A 473 -6.51 -33.38 14.51
CA GLY A 473 -5.42 -34.33 14.72
C GLY A 473 -4.09 -33.93 14.07
N GLU A 474 -4.12 -33.22 12.94
CA GLU A 474 -2.91 -32.64 12.33
C GLU A 474 -2.31 -31.54 13.22
N LEU A 475 -3.12 -30.94 14.10
CA LEU A 475 -2.65 -30.05 15.15
C LEU A 475 -2.10 -30.81 16.37
N THR A 476 -2.02 -32.14 16.41
CA THR A 476 -1.53 -32.89 17.59
C THR A 476 -0.14 -33.49 17.44
N ASP A 477 0.37 -33.59 16.21
CA ASP A 477 1.68 -34.16 15.93
C ASP A 477 2.75 -33.06 15.80
N VAL A 478 3.93 -33.27 16.39
CA VAL A 478 5.16 -32.52 16.08
C VAL A 478 5.75 -33.01 14.75
N ARG A 479 4.89 -33.22 13.77
CA ARG A 479 5.27 -33.45 12.37
C ARG A 479 4.60 -32.37 11.57
N GLU A 480 5.38 -31.34 11.24
CA GLU A 480 4.98 -30.24 10.37
C GLU A 480 4.31 -30.78 9.11
N HIS A 481 3.00 -30.60 9.00
CA HIS A 481 2.28 -30.69 7.75
C HIS A 481 2.27 -29.30 7.13
N ALA A 482 3.29 -28.98 6.34
CA ALA A 482 3.29 -27.81 5.48
C ALA A 482 2.86 -28.22 4.07
N ALA A 483 1.98 -27.40 3.50
CA ALA A 483 1.44 -27.52 2.15
C ALA A 483 2.54 -27.74 1.09
N ASN A 484 2.22 -28.58 0.10
CA ASN A 484 3.00 -28.84 -1.13
C ASN A 484 4.53 -29.00 -0.92
N THR A 485 4.92 -30.23 -0.57
CA THR A 485 6.30 -30.76 -0.48
C THR A 485 7.40 -29.71 -0.25
N PRO A 486 7.51 -29.19 0.99
CA PRO A 486 8.48 -28.15 1.32
C PRO A 486 9.91 -28.68 1.24
N ILE A 487 10.85 -27.75 1.12
CA ILE A 487 12.25 -28.00 1.48
C ILE A 487 12.26 -28.47 2.94
N GLY A 488 12.57 -29.75 3.18
CA GLY A 488 12.70 -30.24 4.56
C GLY A 488 13.97 -29.68 5.18
N PHE A 489 13.85 -28.96 6.29
CA PHE A 489 15.00 -28.48 7.04
C PHE A 489 14.68 -28.41 8.54
N SER A 490 15.73 -28.36 9.35
CA SER A 490 15.63 -28.17 10.80
C SER A 490 16.62 -27.12 11.26
N ILE A 491 16.27 -26.36 12.30
CA ILE A 491 17.15 -25.37 12.92
C ILE A 491 17.53 -25.84 14.32
N SER A 492 18.82 -25.99 14.59
CA SER A 492 19.33 -26.42 15.90
C SER A 492 20.67 -25.76 16.24
N PRO A 493 20.85 -25.24 17.47
CA PRO A 493 19.84 -25.15 18.53
C PRO A 493 18.75 -24.12 18.22
N ASN A 494 17.51 -24.37 18.67
CA ASN A 494 16.41 -23.41 18.66
C ASN A 494 15.56 -23.67 19.92
N PRO A 495 15.58 -22.79 20.94
CA PRO A 495 16.14 -21.43 20.93
C PRO A 495 17.66 -21.36 20.83
N ALA A 496 18.19 -20.27 20.23
CA ALA A 496 19.61 -20.03 20.01
C ALA A 496 20.06 -18.73 20.70
N SER A 497 21.31 -18.65 21.16
CA SER A 497 21.86 -17.42 21.76
C SER A 497 22.81 -16.68 20.82
N THR A 498 23.79 -17.38 20.24
CA THR A 498 24.86 -16.75 19.45
C THR A 498 24.94 -17.28 18.03
N ARG A 499 24.65 -18.57 17.83
CA ARG A 499 24.59 -19.21 16.51
C ARG A 499 23.54 -20.30 16.48
N THR A 500 23.04 -20.57 15.28
CA THR A 500 22.23 -21.75 15.01
C THR A 500 22.55 -22.36 13.66
N ARG A 501 22.23 -23.64 13.46
CA ARG A 501 22.45 -24.35 12.20
C ARG A 501 21.15 -24.75 11.55
N ILE A 502 21.09 -24.54 10.24
CA ILE A 502 20.10 -25.12 9.36
C ILE A 502 20.66 -26.44 8.84
N THR A 503 19.92 -27.54 9.01
CA THR A 503 20.21 -28.85 8.43
C THR A 503 19.09 -29.21 7.45
N PHE A 504 19.43 -29.37 6.17
CA PHE A 504 18.50 -29.73 5.11
C PHE A 504 18.34 -31.25 4.99
N SER A 505 17.13 -31.72 4.68
CA SER A 505 16.79 -33.14 4.59
C SER A 505 17.29 -33.83 3.32
N GLU A 506 17.67 -33.06 2.29
CA GLU A 506 18.15 -33.56 1.00
C GLU A 506 19.37 -32.75 0.51
N ARG A 507 20.19 -33.33 -0.38
CA ARG A 507 21.34 -32.66 -0.99
C ARG A 507 20.91 -31.78 -2.16
N GLY A 508 21.51 -30.59 -2.31
CA GLY A 508 21.36 -29.75 -3.52
C GLY A 508 21.04 -28.27 -3.27
N TYR A 509 20.75 -27.87 -2.04
CA TYR A 509 20.26 -26.51 -1.72
C TYR A 509 21.36 -25.42 -1.66
N ALA A 510 22.63 -25.79 -1.44
CA ALA A 510 23.69 -24.85 -1.05
C ALA A 510 24.20 -23.86 -2.12
N ARG A 511 23.64 -23.85 -3.33
CA ARG A 511 24.09 -22.92 -4.40
C ARG A 511 22.99 -22.07 -5.03
N HIS A 512 21.72 -22.35 -4.75
CA HIS A 512 20.58 -21.70 -5.43
C HIS A 512 19.49 -21.21 -4.46
N SER A 513 19.51 -21.62 -3.18
CA SER A 513 18.53 -21.17 -2.20
C SER A 513 18.95 -19.89 -1.49
N SER A 514 18.05 -18.89 -1.45
CA SER A 514 18.19 -17.71 -0.60
C SER A 514 17.62 -18.00 0.79
N VAL A 515 18.42 -17.75 1.83
CA VAL A 515 17.98 -17.79 3.22
C VAL A 515 17.87 -16.35 3.73
N ARG A 516 16.69 -15.97 4.22
CA ARG A 516 16.37 -14.64 4.75
C ARG A 516 15.87 -14.77 6.18
N ILE A 517 16.15 -13.77 7.01
CA ILE A 517 15.62 -13.72 8.37
C ILE A 517 14.70 -12.53 8.48
N ILE A 518 13.48 -12.76 8.94
CA ILE A 518 12.41 -11.77 9.04
C ILE A 518 12.07 -11.61 10.51
N CYS A 519 12.05 -10.39 11.03
CA CYS A 519 11.61 -10.16 12.41
C CYS A 519 10.08 -10.09 12.50
N ALA A 520 9.54 -10.06 13.72
CA ALA A 520 8.10 -10.15 13.97
C ALA A 520 7.25 -9.04 13.31
N ASN A 521 7.85 -7.93 12.85
CA ASN A 521 7.14 -6.86 12.12
C ASN A 521 7.17 -7.03 10.59
N GLY A 522 7.70 -8.16 10.08
CA GLY A 522 7.78 -8.46 8.66
C GLY A 522 8.99 -7.88 7.93
N ALA A 523 9.86 -7.12 8.60
CA ALA A 523 11.09 -6.60 8.01
C ALA A 523 12.18 -7.69 7.94
N GLU A 524 12.91 -7.73 6.81
CA GLU A 524 14.11 -8.55 6.71
C GLU A 524 15.24 -7.94 7.53
N VAL A 525 15.92 -8.77 8.31
CA VAL A 525 17.04 -8.38 9.16
C VAL A 525 18.34 -8.91 8.57
N PRO A 526 19.31 -8.02 8.25
CA PRO A 526 20.60 -8.44 7.72
C PRO A 526 21.27 -9.40 8.69
N THR A 527 21.40 -10.66 8.30
CA THR A 527 22.01 -11.70 9.14
C THR A 527 23.09 -12.44 8.36
N PRO A 528 24.34 -12.52 8.86
CA PRO A 528 25.39 -13.30 8.21
C PRO A 528 25.04 -14.79 8.20
N ILE A 529 25.06 -15.39 7.01
CA ILE A 529 24.79 -16.82 6.82
C ILE A 529 25.98 -17.44 6.10
N ARG A 530 26.53 -18.51 6.68
CA ARG A 530 27.67 -19.24 6.13
C ARG A 530 27.28 -20.67 5.80
N TRP A 531 27.38 -21.04 4.53
CA TRP A 531 27.23 -22.43 4.11
C TRP A 531 28.43 -23.27 4.56
N LEU A 532 28.15 -24.39 5.21
CA LEU A 532 29.15 -25.33 5.72
C LEU A 532 29.27 -26.55 4.79
N SER A 533 28.17 -26.96 4.16
CA SER A 533 28.12 -28.05 3.18
C SER A 533 26.88 -27.92 2.29
N ASP A 534 26.64 -28.90 1.40
CA ASP A 534 25.46 -28.96 0.54
C ASP A 534 24.12 -29.17 1.28
N THR A 535 24.19 -29.47 2.58
CA THR A 535 23.04 -29.76 3.46
C THR A 535 23.10 -29.01 4.78
N GLU A 536 24.07 -28.11 4.99
CA GLU A 536 24.21 -27.37 6.24
C GLU A 536 24.59 -25.90 6.02
N ALA A 537 23.90 -25.01 6.72
CA ALA A 537 24.25 -23.59 6.83
C ALA A 537 24.26 -23.17 8.31
N GLU A 538 25.14 -22.24 8.66
CA GLU A 538 25.24 -21.63 9.99
C GLU A 538 24.78 -20.17 9.91
N ILE A 539 23.94 -19.78 10.86
CA ILE A 539 23.46 -18.41 11.04
C ILE A 539 24.20 -17.79 12.22
N ASP A 540 24.81 -16.61 12.00
CA ASP A 540 25.43 -15.82 13.06
C ASP A 540 24.43 -14.81 13.65
N LEU A 541 24.13 -14.95 14.94
CA LEU A 541 23.13 -14.16 15.65
C LEU A 541 23.73 -13.09 16.56
N HIS A 542 25.06 -12.90 16.57
CA HIS A 542 25.74 -11.97 17.49
C HIS A 542 25.28 -10.51 17.37
N HIS A 543 24.72 -10.12 16.23
CA HIS A 543 24.23 -8.77 15.97
C HIS A 543 22.71 -8.64 16.06
N GLN A 544 22.01 -9.71 16.43
CA GLN A 544 20.55 -9.76 16.49
C GLN A 544 20.05 -9.53 17.91
N SER A 545 19.00 -8.72 18.06
CA SER A 545 18.33 -8.57 19.35
C SER A 545 17.59 -9.85 19.74
N ALA A 546 17.48 -10.14 21.04
CA ALA A 546 16.64 -11.22 21.53
C ALA A 546 15.19 -11.04 21.05
N GLY A 547 14.53 -12.12 20.65
CA GLY A 547 13.19 -12.06 20.08
C GLY A 547 12.84 -13.22 19.16
N ALA A 548 11.62 -13.20 18.64
CA ALA A 548 11.14 -14.17 17.67
C ALA A 548 11.37 -13.66 16.24
N TYR A 549 11.94 -14.53 15.42
CA TYR A 549 12.22 -14.31 14.01
C TYR A 549 11.67 -15.47 13.19
N MET A 550 11.54 -15.27 11.90
CA MET A 550 11.23 -16.28 10.90
C MET A 550 12.42 -16.44 9.97
N VAL A 551 12.92 -17.67 9.84
CA VAL A 551 13.89 -18.04 8.81
C VAL A 551 13.10 -18.48 7.59
N LEU A 552 13.21 -17.72 6.51
CA LEU A 552 12.60 -18.03 5.22
C LEU A 552 13.67 -18.62 4.30
N ILE A 553 13.40 -19.80 3.76
CA ILE A 553 14.22 -20.45 2.74
C ILE A 553 13.42 -20.43 1.45
N GLN A 554 13.98 -19.80 0.42
CA GLN A 554 13.39 -19.72 -0.90
C GLN A 554 14.35 -20.32 -1.93
N ASP A 555 13.85 -21.25 -2.73
CA ASP A 555 14.48 -21.80 -3.92
C ASP A 555 13.58 -21.48 -5.14
N VAL A 556 14.07 -21.71 -6.36
CA VAL A 556 13.46 -21.23 -7.63
C VAL A 556 11.95 -21.50 -7.73
N GLU A 557 11.46 -22.61 -7.17
CA GLU A 557 10.04 -23.00 -7.20
C GLU A 557 9.47 -23.37 -5.82
N LYS A 558 10.23 -23.20 -4.72
CA LYS A 558 9.86 -23.70 -3.38
C LYS A 558 10.13 -22.67 -2.30
N MET A 559 9.23 -22.58 -1.32
CA MET A 559 9.45 -21.81 -0.10
C MET A 559 9.15 -22.64 1.13
N ALA A 560 9.94 -22.42 2.19
CA ALA A 560 9.72 -22.99 3.50
C ALA A 560 10.14 -21.97 4.56
N ALA A 561 9.41 -21.92 5.67
CA ALA A 561 9.66 -20.96 6.73
C ALA A 561 9.62 -21.66 8.09
N MET A 562 10.55 -21.30 8.98
CA MET A 562 10.61 -21.87 10.32
C MET A 562 10.92 -20.78 11.35
N LYS A 563 10.24 -20.82 12.49
CA LYS A 563 10.46 -19.87 13.59
C LYS A 563 11.83 -20.09 14.21
N LEU A 564 12.57 -19.00 14.43
CA LEU A 564 13.83 -18.96 15.18
C LEU A 564 13.64 -18.07 16.41
N LEU A 565 13.90 -18.62 17.61
CA LEU A 565 13.90 -17.86 18.84
C LEU A 565 15.34 -17.51 19.25
N ILE A 566 15.63 -16.21 19.37
CA ILE A 566 16.92 -15.70 19.82
C ILE A 566 16.81 -15.31 21.30
N LEU A 567 17.64 -15.95 22.13
CA LEU A 567 17.81 -15.65 23.55
C LEU A 567 18.82 -14.52 23.75
N PRO A 568 18.72 -13.75 24.85
CA PRO A 568 19.65 -12.67 25.18
C PRO A 568 21.09 -13.12 25.41
#